data_AF-A0A2N3HZA4-F1
#
_entry.id   AF-A0A2N3HZA4-F1
#
_cell.length_a   1.000
_cell.length_b   1.000
_cell.length_c   1.000
_cell.angle_alpha   90.00
_cell.angle_beta   90.00
_cell.angle_gamma   90.00
#
_symmetry.space_group_name_H-M   'P 1'
#
loop_
_entity.id
_entity.type
_entity.pdbx_description
1 polymer ?
#
loop_
_entity_poly.entity_id
_entity_poly.type
_entity_poly.pdbx_seq_one_letter_code
_entity_poly.pdbx_strand_id
1 'polypeptide(L)'
;MIVYNYLFYKSYILAKRSRNFDDMPVLGGIIFVVACVMFNIFTITQIFEGLGVMDVEFKERYKFPFALALVGIMLGYYLFKGRYKRIIEKYEQSKSGKPQLHPIFVIIIYYGISFGLLLLAGLYKNKDWIFAR
;
A
#
# COMPACT_ATOMS: atom_id res chain seq x y z
N MET A 1 5.22 0.92 -10.19
CA MET A 1 4.73 -0.44 -9.87
C MET A 1 5.77 -1.37 -9.25
N ILE A 2 7.07 -1.27 -9.59
CA ILE A 2 8.11 -2.17 -9.06
C ILE A 2 8.17 -2.16 -7.52
N VAL A 3 8.03 -0.98 -6.92
CA VAL A 3 7.94 -0.75 -5.47
C VAL A 3 6.80 -1.57 -4.84
N TYR A 4 5.57 -1.41 -5.34
CA TYR A 4 4.41 -2.19 -4.85
C TYR A 4 4.49 -3.68 -5.17
N ASN A 5 5.11 -4.08 -6.28
CA ASN A 5 5.31 -5.51 -6.59
C ASN A 5 6.26 -6.16 -5.56
N TYR A 6 7.28 -5.44 -5.09
CA TYR A 6 8.18 -5.94 -4.05
C TYR A 6 7.49 -6.01 -2.69
N LEU A 7 6.70 -4.98 -2.33
CA LEU A 7 5.87 -5.01 -1.13
C LEU A 7 4.86 -6.17 -1.18
N PHE A 8 4.22 -6.39 -2.32
CA PHE A 8 3.32 -7.53 -2.56
C PHE A 8 4.03 -8.85 -2.28
N TYR A 9 5.22 -9.04 -2.87
CA TYR A 9 5.99 -10.26 -2.69
C TYR A 9 6.39 -10.52 -1.23
N LYS A 10 6.83 -9.50 -0.50
CA LYS A 10 7.19 -9.64 0.92
C LYS A 10 5.95 -9.91 1.79
N SER A 11 4.84 -9.25 1.50
CA SER A 11 3.56 -9.52 2.17
C SER A 11 3.09 -10.95 1.92
N TYR A 12 3.21 -11.43 0.69
CA TYR A 12 2.91 -12.82 0.31
C TYR A 12 3.79 -13.83 1.07
N ILE A 13 5.11 -13.59 1.19
CA ILE A 13 5.99 -14.47 1.98
C ILE A 13 5.54 -14.52 3.45
N LEU A 14 5.18 -13.37 4.01
CA LEU A 14 4.72 -13.30 5.40
C LEU A 14 3.40 -14.08 5.59
N ALA A 15 2.44 -13.88 4.69
CA ALA A 15 1.18 -14.61 4.66
C ALA A 15 1.38 -16.12 4.55
N LYS A 16 2.25 -16.57 3.63
CA LYS A 16 2.60 -17.99 3.47
C LYS A 16 3.21 -18.60 4.73
N ARG A 17 4.04 -17.84 5.48
CA ARG A 17 4.59 -18.30 6.76
C ARG A 17 3.52 -18.44 7.84
N SER A 18 2.50 -17.59 7.82
CA SER A 18 1.39 -17.62 8.78
C SER A 18 0.31 -18.66 8.46
N ARG A 19 0.29 -19.24 7.24
CA ARG A 19 -0.77 -20.13 6.73
C ARG A 19 -2.19 -19.52 6.69
N ASN A 20 -2.33 -18.21 6.92
CA ASN A 20 -3.63 -17.53 6.94
C ASN A 20 -4.30 -17.39 5.56
N PHE A 21 -3.62 -17.72 4.47
CA PHE A 21 -4.10 -17.44 3.10
C PHE A 21 -3.70 -18.54 2.10
N ASP A 22 -3.62 -19.79 2.53
CA ASP A 22 -3.18 -20.89 1.67
C ASP A 22 -4.15 -21.10 0.48
N ASP A 23 -5.46 -20.93 0.69
CA ASP A 23 -6.48 -21.05 -0.37
C ASP A 23 -6.48 -19.86 -1.34
N MET A 24 -6.11 -18.67 -0.87
CA MET A 24 -6.12 -17.45 -1.68
C MET A 24 -4.90 -16.57 -1.41
N PRO A 25 -3.70 -16.96 -1.89
CA PRO A 25 -2.45 -16.32 -1.50
C PRO A 25 -2.31 -14.87 -1.95
N VAL A 26 -3.10 -14.45 -2.96
CA VAL A 26 -3.15 -13.07 -3.43
C VAL A 26 -3.66 -12.13 -2.33
N LEU A 27 -4.61 -12.56 -1.50
CA LEU A 27 -5.11 -11.76 -0.38
C LEU A 27 -3.98 -11.42 0.60
N GLY A 28 -3.18 -12.44 0.97
CA GLY A 28 -2.01 -12.24 1.82
C GLY A 28 -0.97 -11.27 1.23
N GLY A 29 -0.82 -11.26 -0.10
CA GLY A 29 0.06 -10.33 -0.79
C GLY A 29 -0.46 -8.89 -0.84
N ILE A 30 -1.76 -8.67 -0.93
CA ILE A 30 -2.31 -7.32 -1.13
C ILE A 30 -2.59 -6.54 0.16
N ILE A 31 -2.70 -7.17 1.34
CA ILE A 31 -3.11 -6.49 2.59
C ILE A 31 -2.30 -5.22 2.85
N PHE A 32 -0.96 -5.33 2.89
CA PHE A 32 -0.11 -4.15 3.14
C PHE A 32 0.01 -3.23 1.93
N VAL A 33 -0.19 -3.76 0.71
CA VAL A 33 -0.22 -2.94 -0.50
C VAL A 33 -1.43 -2.02 -0.49
N VAL A 34 -2.62 -2.55 -0.18
CA VAL A 34 -3.87 -1.78 -0.10
C VAL A 34 -3.71 -0.67 0.93
N ALA A 35 -3.20 -0.98 2.11
CA ALA A 35 -3.01 0.03 3.15
C ALA A 35 -2.01 1.13 2.74
N CYS A 36 -0.88 0.79 2.12
CA CYS A 36 0.07 1.78 1.61
C CYS A 36 -0.51 2.63 0.48
N VAL A 37 -1.26 2.01 -0.45
CA VAL A 37 -1.94 2.73 -1.54
C VAL A 37 -2.97 3.70 -0.95
N MET A 38 -3.76 3.25 0.03
CA MET A 38 -4.74 4.08 0.72
C MET A 38 -4.11 5.30 1.37
N PHE A 39 -3.00 5.13 2.11
CA PHE A 39 -2.27 6.26 2.67
C PHE A 39 -1.81 7.22 1.59
N ASN A 40 -1.19 6.71 0.51
CA ASN A 40 -0.69 7.57 -0.54
C ASN A 40 -1.81 8.31 -1.31
N ILE A 41 -2.99 7.69 -1.45
CA ILE A 41 -4.18 8.39 -1.98
C ILE A 41 -4.55 9.55 -1.06
N PHE A 42 -4.69 9.31 0.25
CA PHE A 42 -5.04 10.37 1.20
C PHE A 42 -3.97 11.46 1.31
N THR A 43 -2.69 11.10 1.25
CA THR A 43 -1.58 12.06 1.19
C THR A 43 -1.75 13.01 0.01
N ILE A 44 -2.02 12.47 -1.18
CA ILE A 44 -2.25 13.28 -2.39
C ILE A 44 -3.47 14.17 -2.23
N THR A 45 -4.59 13.63 -1.73
CA THR A 45 -5.82 14.39 -1.48
C THR A 45 -5.56 15.57 -0.53
N GLN A 46 -4.89 15.34 0.60
CA GLN A 46 -4.60 16.39 1.58
C GLN A 46 -3.68 17.48 1.02
N ILE A 47 -2.70 17.12 0.17
CA ILE A 47 -1.85 18.11 -0.51
C ILE A 47 -2.69 18.99 -1.45
N PHE A 48 -3.58 18.39 -2.25
CA PHE A 48 -4.45 19.16 -3.16
C PHE A 48 -5.42 20.09 -2.40
N GLU A 49 -5.93 19.65 -1.26
CA GLU A 49 -6.73 20.48 -0.36
C GLU A 49 -5.91 21.63 0.23
N GLY A 50 -4.70 21.36 0.70
CA GLY A 50 -3.78 22.40 1.21
C GLY A 50 -3.39 23.43 0.15
N LEU A 51 -3.33 23.03 -1.12
CA LEU A 51 -3.10 23.92 -2.26
C LEU A 51 -4.35 24.70 -2.70
N GLY A 52 -5.54 24.40 -2.16
CA GLY A 52 -6.81 25.02 -2.56
C GLY A 52 -7.30 24.61 -3.96
N VAL A 53 -6.76 23.53 -4.53
CA VAL A 53 -7.11 23.05 -5.89
C VAL A 53 -8.38 22.20 -5.88
N MET A 54 -8.67 21.55 -4.75
CA MET A 54 -9.79 20.64 -4.59
C MET A 54 -10.22 20.62 -3.13
N ASP A 55 -11.53 20.54 -2.87
CA ASP A 55 -12.08 20.31 -1.54
C ASP A 55 -12.74 18.93 -1.51
N VAL A 56 -12.13 17.97 -0.83
CA VAL A 56 -12.56 16.57 -0.82
C VAL A 56 -13.11 16.22 0.56
N GLU A 57 -14.37 16.56 0.80
CA GLU A 57 -15.07 16.08 1.98
C GLU A 57 -15.33 14.56 1.91
N PHE A 58 -14.43 13.79 2.51
CA PHE A 58 -14.59 12.34 2.63
C PHE A 58 -15.62 12.00 3.72
N LYS A 59 -16.91 12.04 3.36
CA LYS A 59 -18.01 11.74 4.29
C LYS A 59 -17.91 10.31 4.84
N GLU A 60 -18.21 10.12 6.12
CA GLU A 60 -18.12 8.82 6.80
C GLU A 60 -18.87 7.70 6.09
N ARG A 61 -20.02 8.01 5.47
CA ARG A 61 -20.83 7.07 4.67
C ARG A 61 -20.05 6.39 3.54
N TYR A 62 -18.98 7.00 3.04
CA TYR A 62 -18.16 6.48 1.95
C TYR A 62 -16.95 5.68 2.40
N LYS A 63 -16.67 5.60 3.71
CA LYS A 63 -15.51 4.88 4.26
C LYS A 63 -15.49 3.41 3.84
N PHE A 64 -16.59 2.69 4.06
CA PHE A 64 -16.68 1.26 3.70
C PHE A 64 -16.76 1.03 2.19
N PRO A 65 -17.62 1.74 1.42
CA PRO A 65 -17.63 1.60 -0.04
C PRO A 65 -16.28 1.86 -0.69
N PHE A 66 -15.55 2.87 -0.23
CA PHE A 66 -14.21 3.18 -0.73
C PHE A 66 -13.20 2.07 -0.42
N ALA A 67 -13.16 1.61 0.83
CA ALA A 67 -12.24 0.54 1.22
C ALA A 67 -12.51 -0.75 0.43
N LEU A 68 -13.77 -1.14 0.28
CA LEU A 68 -14.17 -2.32 -0.50
C LEU A 68 -13.83 -2.15 -1.99
N ALA A 69 -14.10 -0.98 -2.56
CA ALA A 69 -13.74 -0.68 -3.95
C ALA A 69 -12.23 -0.75 -4.16
N LEU A 70 -11.44 -0.17 -3.25
CA LEU A 70 -9.99 -0.20 -3.32
C LEU A 70 -9.44 -1.63 -3.23
N VAL A 71 -9.93 -2.43 -2.27
CA VAL A 71 -9.57 -3.85 -2.17
C VAL A 71 -9.93 -4.59 -3.44
N GLY A 72 -11.14 -4.40 -3.98
CA GLY A 72 -11.61 -5.04 -5.21
C GLY A 72 -10.75 -4.68 -6.43
N ILE A 73 -10.43 -3.39 -6.61
CA ILE A 73 -9.57 -2.91 -7.68
C ILE A 73 -8.18 -3.52 -7.57
N MET A 74 -7.58 -3.50 -6.37
CA MET A 74 -6.24 -4.04 -6.15
C MET A 74 -6.21 -5.56 -6.37
N LEU A 75 -7.22 -6.28 -5.85
CA LEU A 75 -7.35 -7.71 -6.04
C LEU A 75 -7.50 -8.06 -7.53
N GLY A 76 -8.41 -7.39 -8.24
CA GLY A 76 -8.61 -7.54 -9.68
C GLY A 76 -7.32 -7.26 -10.45
N TYR A 77 -6.60 -6.20 -10.11
CA TYR A 77 -5.33 -5.85 -10.74
C TYR A 77 -4.23 -6.90 -10.57
N TYR A 78 -4.10 -7.51 -9.39
CA TYR A 78 -3.11 -8.59 -9.15
C TYR A 78 -3.54 -9.94 -9.72
N LEU A 79 -4.84 -10.22 -9.79
CA LEU A 79 -5.38 -11.41 -10.45
C LEU A 79 -5.33 -11.32 -11.97
N PHE A 80 -5.46 -10.11 -12.54
CA PHE A 80 -5.55 -9.89 -13.97
C PHE A 80 -4.36 -10.51 -14.72
N LYS A 81 -4.66 -11.41 -15.66
CA LYS A 81 -3.67 -12.16 -16.45
C LYS A 81 -2.59 -12.83 -15.56
N GLY A 82 -3.00 -13.35 -14.40
CA GLY A 82 -2.12 -14.07 -13.47
C GLY A 82 -0.92 -13.25 -13.00
N ARG A 83 -1.06 -11.91 -12.92
CA ARG A 83 0.05 -11.00 -12.64
C ARG A 83 0.78 -11.34 -11.34
N TYR A 84 0.06 -11.73 -10.29
CA TYR A 84 0.66 -12.10 -9.02
C TYR A 84 1.67 -13.27 -9.14
N LYS A 85 1.38 -14.28 -9.98
CA LYS A 85 2.28 -15.43 -10.21
C LYS A 85 3.60 -14.96 -10.81
N ARG A 86 3.52 -14.13 -11.86
CA ARG A 86 4.70 -13.53 -12.51
C ARG A 86 5.54 -12.69 -11.54
N ILE A 87 4.90 -12.00 -10.60
CA ILE A 87 5.61 -11.24 -9.56
C ILE A 87 6.37 -12.19 -8.63
N ILE A 88 5.70 -13.22 -8.13
CA ILE A 88 6.31 -14.22 -7.22
C ILE A 88 7.50 -14.89 -7.90
N GLU A 89 7.30 -15.43 -9.10
CA GLU A 89 8.35 -16.11 -9.90
C GLU A 89 9.55 -15.20 -10.13
N LYS A 90 9.32 -13.93 -10.52
CA LYS A 90 10.39 -12.96 -10.76
C LYS A 90 11.26 -12.73 -9.52
N TYR A 91 10.65 -12.57 -8.34
CA TYR A 91 11.39 -12.30 -7.11
C TYR A 91 11.96 -13.56 -6.46
N GLU A 92 11.40 -14.74 -6.72
CA GLU A 92 11.97 -16.03 -6.32
C GLU A 92 13.19 -16.38 -7.19
N GLN A 93 13.15 -16.17 -8.50
CA GLN A 93 14.33 -16.36 -9.37
C GLN A 93 15.46 -15.40 -9.01
N SER A 94 15.13 -14.14 -8.71
CA SER A 94 16.10 -13.13 -8.26
C SER A 94 16.65 -13.40 -6.84
N LYS A 95 16.12 -14.38 -6.11
CA LYS A 95 16.56 -14.73 -4.75
C LYS A 95 17.80 -15.63 -4.74
N SER A 96 18.06 -16.39 -5.79
CA SER A 96 19.16 -17.37 -5.81
C SER A 96 20.49 -16.68 -5.48
N GLY A 97 21.04 -16.96 -4.29
CA GLY A 97 22.34 -16.48 -3.85
C GLY A 97 22.43 -15.10 -3.16
N LYS A 98 21.32 -14.40 -2.85
CA LYS A 98 21.38 -13.08 -2.18
C LYS A 98 20.71 -13.05 -0.80
N PRO A 99 21.34 -12.42 0.22
CA PRO A 99 20.71 -12.21 1.51
C PRO A 99 19.49 -11.31 1.36
N GLN A 100 18.35 -11.75 1.90
CA GLN A 100 17.10 -11.00 1.82
C GLN A 100 16.73 -10.38 3.16
N LEU A 101 16.35 -9.10 3.12
CA LEU A 101 15.70 -8.44 4.25
C LEU A 101 14.45 -9.22 4.67
N HIS A 102 14.29 -9.37 5.99
CA HIS A 102 13.11 -10.01 6.56
C HIS A 102 11.85 -9.28 6.10
N PRO A 103 10.78 -10.00 5.68
CA PRO A 103 9.56 -9.38 5.14
C PRO A 103 8.99 -8.27 6.02
N ILE A 104 9.03 -8.45 7.35
CA ILE A 104 8.48 -7.47 8.29
C ILE A 104 9.20 -6.11 8.24
N PHE A 105 10.53 -6.09 8.08
CA PHE A 105 11.27 -4.84 8.00
C PHE A 105 10.93 -4.08 6.73
N VAL A 106 10.76 -4.79 5.61
CA VAL A 106 10.32 -4.17 4.35
C VAL A 106 8.94 -3.55 4.52
N ILE A 107 8.01 -4.28 5.14
CA ILE A 107 6.66 -3.77 5.39
C ILE A 107 6.71 -2.53 6.29
N ILE A 108 7.45 -2.56 7.41
CA ILE A 108 7.61 -1.44 8.33
C ILE A 108 8.17 -0.21 7.62
N ILE A 109 9.20 -0.36 6.78
CA ILE A 109 9.78 0.76 6.04
C ILE A 109 8.76 1.38 5.09
N TYR A 110 8.06 0.56 4.29
CA TYR A 110 7.09 1.06 3.32
C TYR A 110 5.90 1.76 4.01
N TYR A 111 5.41 1.15 5.08
CA TYR A 111 4.30 1.68 5.86
C TYR A 111 4.71 2.95 6.59
N GLY A 112 5.89 2.97 7.21
CA GLY A 112 6.44 4.12 7.92
C GLY A 112 6.65 5.31 7.00
N ILE A 113 7.18 5.10 5.79
CA ILE A 113 7.32 6.18 4.80
C ILE A 113 5.94 6.68 4.35
N SER A 114 5.02 5.79 3.96
CA SER A 114 3.70 6.20 3.46
C SER A 114 2.88 6.93 4.53
N PHE A 115 2.92 6.43 5.77
CA PHE A 115 2.27 7.05 6.91
C PHE A 115 2.93 8.38 7.31
N GLY A 116 4.26 8.44 7.32
CA GLY A 116 4.99 9.69 7.59
C GLY A 116 4.66 10.78 6.57
N LEU A 117 4.57 10.44 5.29
CA LEU A 117 4.13 11.36 4.24
C LEU A 117 2.68 11.82 4.44
N LEU A 118 1.80 10.91 4.85
CA LEU A 118 0.41 11.26 5.18
C LEU A 118 0.33 12.27 6.32
N LEU A 119 1.10 12.05 7.39
CA LEU A 119 1.16 13.00 8.51
C LEU A 119 1.67 14.38 8.07
N LEU A 120 2.75 14.41 7.28
CA LEU A 120 3.29 15.66 6.74
C LEU A 120 2.28 16.39 5.84
N ALA A 121 1.53 15.67 5.01
CA ALA A 121 0.49 16.23 4.17
C ALA A 121 -0.68 16.81 5.01
N GLY A 122 -1.06 16.13 6.09
CA GLY A 122 -2.08 16.63 7.02
C GLY A 122 -1.65 17.92 7.72
N LEU A 123 -0.40 17.97 8.19
CA LEU A 123 0.17 19.18 8.78
C LEU A 123 0.26 20.32 7.77
N TYR A 124 0.62 20.02 6.52
CA TYR A 124 0.63 21.00 5.43
C TYR A 124 -0.76 21.57 5.17
N LYS A 125 -1.78 20.71 5.02
CA LYS A 125 -3.17 21.10 4.80
C LYS A 125 -3.67 22.05 5.89
N ASN A 126 -3.38 21.73 7.16
CA ASN A 126 -3.83 22.50 8.31
C ASN A 126 -2.99 23.76 8.58
N LYS A 127 -1.89 23.96 7.84
CA LYS A 127 -0.87 24.99 8.12
C LYS A 127 -0.33 24.89 9.55
N ASP A 128 0.00 23.68 9.96
CA ASP A 128 0.56 23.39 11.28
C ASP A 128 2.09 23.23 11.23
N TRP A 129 2.75 23.43 12.37
CA TRP A 129 4.19 23.21 12.59
C TRP A 129 5.11 23.96 11.60
N ILE A 130 5.89 23.25 10.79
CA ILE A 130 6.82 23.83 9.80
C ILE A 130 6.09 24.54 8.65
N PHE A 131 4.78 24.35 8.52
CA PHE A 131 3.93 24.94 7.50
C PHE A 131 3.03 26.07 8.03
N ALA A 132 3.22 26.50 9.30
CA ALA A 132 2.43 27.56 9.94
C ALA A 132 2.78 29.00 9.47
N ARG A 133 3.35 29.14 8.27
CA ARG A 133 3.68 30.44 7.66
C ARG A 133 2.63 30.87 6.65
#